data_AF-A0A257QGE4-F1
#
_entry.id   AF-A0A257QGE4-F1
#
_cell.length_a   1.000
_cell.length_b   1.000
_cell.length_c   1.000
_cell.angle_alpha   90.00
_cell.angle_beta   90.00
_cell.angle_gamma   90.00
#
_symmetry.space_group_name_H-M   'P 1'
#
loop_
_entity.id
_entity.type
_entity.pdbx_description
1 polymer ?
#
loop_
_entity_poly.entity_id
_entity_poly.type
_entity_poly.pdbx_seq_one_letter_code
_entity_poly.pdbx_strand_id
1 'polypeptide(L)'
;MQLDLPHLPIINSKKRIFWQLLGYFGLVGLIPVGIALALSTLYTTRTLRQVLTSELLYMACRQGELLADNLKHMGSITVILSKNDLVLRALKKPASTAPINLKEQAARINPILASFGIDQVFVLDNQGTIVGELNNRLESMAHFDRPPTDILEDLMTFLRTHDQVYTRISTEGSTRLYIGHRVEWEGDMIGVVMVGVSNESICDLIEAPHLPMEMNNLQLIAYQEGQIKTITLMPSNQFTPVPLNPIWITGPRGTTQVTRPGAQVPIMVAWDFLPDKDWGIAIQSQPAEELAIINRLKRAAWIIGAGVVAWIICWAGIAARGFTRPIDSLTTVATSMAHGDLTQLPGPMPNNEIGDLAEAFRAMAESIGQLIGKSQILIQSLGETLHPLAFNFTKQLELGDQLHASARLIRDIAQKLNASHQTLTLLLGKIQGTTQESLSIGTKALQQSQQLAQQHNQAEQRTAACQKTLESILAQSQELKRLESQQLEWSHQARLIALNAGIEAQSATVGSPQLAKVAEELQRWAQTGQAQALDLGQVEHQLRMQTHAAQQTQQELMDHFVLEGNLFHEHIQAMEPIEVQLKNLPELMGQAM
;
A
#
# COMPACT_ATOMS: atom_id res chain seq x y z
N MET A 1 -37.95 67.85 33.74
CA MET A 1 -37.41 67.96 32.38
C MET A 1 -37.11 66.53 31.93
N GLN A 2 -38.07 65.89 31.25
CA GLN A 2 -37.87 64.57 30.65
C GLN A 2 -37.01 64.76 29.39
N LEU A 3 -35.79 64.24 29.40
CA LEU A 3 -34.97 64.14 28.20
C LEU A 3 -35.39 62.87 27.45
N ASP A 4 -36.13 63.06 26.37
CA ASP A 4 -36.37 62.04 25.34
C ASP A 4 -35.01 61.70 24.68
N LEU A 5 -34.50 60.49 24.95
CA LEU A 5 -33.38 59.91 24.22
C LEU A 5 -33.95 58.99 23.11
N PRO A 6 -33.40 59.05 21.88
CA PRO A 6 -33.94 58.33 20.74
C PRO A 6 -33.77 56.80 20.91
N HIS A 7 -34.83 56.05 20.61
CA HIS A 7 -34.83 54.58 20.56
C HIS A 7 -33.74 54.05 19.62
N LEU A 8 -32.63 53.56 20.18
CA LEU A 8 -31.58 52.86 19.42
C LEU A 8 -32.11 51.48 18.95
N PRO A 9 -31.91 51.10 17.67
CA PRO A 9 -32.45 49.86 17.11
C PRO A 9 -31.56 48.67 17.50
N ILE A 10 -31.71 48.16 18.73
CA ILE A 10 -30.87 47.07 19.27
C ILE A 10 -31.39 45.67 18.86
N ILE A 11 -32.61 45.56 18.30
CA ILE A 11 -33.27 44.27 18.09
C ILE A 11 -32.69 43.47 16.89
N ASN A 12 -32.05 44.13 15.91
CA ASN A 12 -31.51 43.45 14.71
C ASN A 12 -30.04 43.00 14.82
N SER A 13 -29.29 43.40 15.85
CA SER A 13 -27.87 43.00 16.02
C SER A 13 -27.71 41.57 16.56
N LYS A 14 -28.69 41.08 17.34
CA LYS A 14 -28.66 39.77 18.04
C LYS A 14 -28.56 38.58 17.08
N LYS A 15 -29.43 38.53 16.07
CA LYS A 15 -29.39 37.47 15.05
C LYS A 15 -28.12 37.58 14.22
N ARG A 16 -27.66 38.81 13.95
CA ARG A 16 -26.51 39.08 13.08
C ARG A 16 -25.20 38.55 13.67
N ILE A 17 -24.91 38.78 14.95
CA ILE A 17 -23.68 38.30 15.60
C ILE A 17 -23.65 36.76 15.67
N PHE A 18 -24.79 36.14 16.02
CA PHE A 18 -24.91 34.68 16.04
C PHE A 18 -24.64 34.06 14.66
N TRP A 19 -25.27 34.57 13.60
CA TRP A 19 -25.04 34.07 12.24
C TRP A 19 -23.63 34.37 11.72
N GLN A 20 -23.00 35.48 12.13
CA GLN A 20 -21.61 35.79 11.79
C GLN A 20 -20.64 34.81 12.46
N LEU A 21 -20.77 34.56 13.77
CA LEU A 21 -19.94 33.59 14.47
C LEU A 21 -20.15 32.18 13.93
N LEU A 22 -21.40 31.76 13.71
CA LEU A 22 -21.71 30.47 13.11
C LEU A 22 -21.11 30.35 11.70
N GLY A 23 -21.16 31.44 10.91
CA GLY A 23 -20.52 31.53 9.60
C GLY A 23 -19.00 31.38 9.67
N TYR A 24 -18.33 32.06 10.60
CA TYR A 24 -16.87 31.94 10.79
C TYR A 24 -16.47 30.54 11.27
N PHE A 25 -17.17 29.97 12.25
CA PHE A 25 -16.93 28.59 12.71
C PHE A 25 -17.18 27.57 11.59
N GLY A 26 -18.22 27.78 10.78
CA GLY A 26 -18.49 26.96 9.60
C GLY A 26 -17.39 27.08 8.55
N LEU A 27 -16.91 28.29 8.28
CA LEU A 27 -15.86 28.53 7.29
C LEU A 27 -14.53 27.88 7.71
N VAL A 28 -14.13 28.07 8.97
CA VAL A 28 -12.89 27.52 9.52
C VAL A 28 -12.96 25.99 9.72
N GLY A 29 -14.13 25.45 10.07
CA GLY A 29 -14.28 24.01 10.34
C GLY A 29 -14.65 23.17 9.10
N LEU A 30 -15.60 23.62 8.29
CA LEU A 30 -16.18 22.80 7.21
C LEU A 30 -15.36 22.84 5.93
N ILE A 31 -14.70 23.97 5.61
CA ILE A 31 -13.90 24.08 4.38
C ILE A 31 -12.70 23.13 4.42
N PRO A 32 -11.87 23.10 5.48
CA PRO A 32 -10.75 22.15 5.54
C PRO A 32 -11.20 20.70 5.53
N VAL A 33 -12.30 20.36 6.20
CA VAL A 33 -12.87 19.00 6.20
C VAL A 33 -13.37 18.61 4.82
N GLY A 34 -14.06 19.52 4.12
CA GLY A 34 -14.51 19.30 2.75
C GLY A 34 -13.35 19.11 1.78
N ILE A 35 -12.31 19.95 1.89
CA ILE A 35 -11.06 19.83 1.11
C ILE A 35 -10.36 18.50 1.42
N ALA A 36 -10.22 18.14 2.70
CA ALA A 36 -9.59 16.88 3.12
C ALA A 36 -10.36 15.66 2.60
N LEU A 37 -11.70 15.68 2.63
CA LEU A 37 -12.54 14.60 2.10
C LEU A 37 -12.43 14.50 0.57
N ALA A 38 -12.39 15.64 -0.12
CA ALA A 38 -12.18 15.69 -1.57
C ALA A 38 -10.78 15.19 -1.96
N LEU A 39 -9.73 15.65 -1.27
CA LEU A 39 -8.36 15.19 -1.49
C LEU A 39 -8.21 13.71 -1.17
N SER A 40 -8.81 13.23 -0.07
CA SER A 40 -8.80 11.81 0.29
C SER A 40 -9.45 10.94 -0.80
N THR A 41 -10.64 11.31 -1.27
CA THR A 41 -11.32 10.56 -2.34
C THR A 41 -10.55 10.58 -3.66
N LEU A 42 -9.93 11.71 -4.02
CA LEU A 42 -9.04 11.84 -5.18
C LEU A 42 -7.77 10.99 -5.02
N TYR A 43 -7.16 11.00 -3.83
CA TYR A 43 -5.93 10.26 -3.55
C TYR A 43 -6.20 8.75 -3.54
N THR A 44 -7.19 8.29 -2.79
CA THR A 44 -7.56 6.86 -2.72
C THR A 44 -7.88 6.28 -4.09
N THR A 45 -8.58 7.02 -4.95
CA THR A 45 -8.89 6.53 -6.31
C THR A 45 -7.65 6.47 -7.21
N ARG A 46 -6.71 7.42 -7.09
CA ARG A 46 -5.45 7.41 -7.86
C ARG A 46 -4.51 6.32 -7.41
N THR A 47 -4.22 6.24 -6.11
CA THR A 47 -3.32 5.24 -5.53
C THR A 47 -3.82 3.85 -5.80
N LEU A 48 -5.12 3.61 -5.63
CA LEU A 48 -5.69 2.29 -5.88
C LEU A 48 -5.63 1.92 -7.36
N ARG A 49 -5.88 2.88 -8.27
CA ARG A 49 -5.71 2.62 -9.71
C ARG A 49 -4.28 2.24 -10.03
N GLN A 50 -3.30 2.92 -9.44
CA GLN A 50 -1.88 2.59 -9.63
C GLN A 50 -1.55 1.19 -9.10
N VAL A 51 -1.96 0.86 -7.87
CA VAL A 51 -1.73 -0.45 -7.24
C VAL A 51 -2.36 -1.56 -8.08
N LEU A 52 -3.63 -1.42 -8.48
CA LEU A 52 -4.30 -2.40 -9.33
C LEU A 52 -3.63 -2.55 -10.69
N THR A 53 -3.20 -1.45 -11.32
CA THR A 53 -2.49 -1.54 -12.61
C THR A 53 -1.14 -2.23 -12.48
N SER A 54 -0.38 -1.96 -11.41
CA SER A 54 0.91 -2.63 -11.18
C SER A 54 0.73 -4.10 -10.85
N GLU A 55 -0.28 -4.43 -10.05
CA GLU A 55 -0.56 -5.81 -9.64
C GLU A 55 -1.03 -6.65 -10.82
N LEU A 56 -1.97 -6.14 -11.62
CA LEU A 56 -2.43 -6.84 -12.83
C LEU A 56 -1.33 -6.99 -13.87
N LEU A 57 -0.48 -5.97 -14.06
CA LEU A 57 0.64 -6.06 -14.99
C LEU A 57 1.69 -7.07 -14.52
N TYR A 58 2.00 -7.07 -13.23
CA TYR A 58 2.89 -8.07 -12.63
C TYR A 58 2.34 -9.49 -12.80
N MET A 59 1.04 -9.68 -12.55
CA MET A 59 0.38 -10.97 -12.76
C MET A 59 0.42 -11.39 -14.24
N ALA A 60 0.15 -10.48 -15.18
CA ALA A 60 0.19 -10.78 -16.61
C ALA A 60 1.58 -11.23 -17.07
N CYS A 61 2.61 -10.53 -16.61
CA CYS A 61 4.01 -10.88 -16.89
C CYS A 61 4.38 -12.23 -16.29
N ARG A 62 4.06 -12.45 -15.01
CA ARG A 62 4.41 -13.69 -14.29
C ARG A 62 3.69 -14.91 -14.86
N GLN A 63 2.39 -14.79 -15.14
CA GLN A 63 1.63 -15.89 -15.76
C GLN A 63 2.06 -16.12 -17.22
N GLY A 64 2.41 -15.06 -17.93
CA GLY A 64 3.02 -15.13 -19.26
C GLY A 64 4.29 -15.96 -19.25
N GLU A 65 5.25 -15.62 -18.37
CA GLU A 65 6.52 -16.35 -18.22
C GLU A 65 6.31 -17.82 -17.82
N LEU A 66 5.46 -18.09 -16.82
CA LEU A 66 5.15 -19.45 -16.37
C LEU A 66 4.54 -20.30 -17.50
N LEU A 67 3.61 -19.72 -18.26
CA LEU A 67 3.01 -20.39 -19.39
C LEU A 67 4.05 -20.63 -20.50
N ALA A 68 4.90 -19.64 -20.81
CA ALA A 68 5.96 -19.78 -21.82
C ALA A 68 6.90 -20.95 -21.49
N ASP A 69 7.32 -21.02 -20.22
CA ASP A 69 8.24 -22.04 -19.74
C ASP A 69 7.58 -23.42 -19.76
N ASN A 70 6.33 -23.53 -19.30
CA ASN A 70 5.56 -24.76 -19.36
C ASN A 70 5.35 -25.24 -20.81
N LEU A 71 5.01 -24.35 -21.75
CA LEU A 71 4.86 -24.68 -23.17
C LEU A 71 6.18 -25.13 -23.80
N LYS A 72 7.30 -24.57 -23.36
CA LYS A 72 8.65 -24.98 -23.78
C LYS A 72 8.99 -26.37 -23.25
N HIS A 73 8.65 -26.66 -22.00
CA HIS A 73 8.82 -27.99 -21.41
C HIS A 73 7.93 -29.04 -22.12
N MET A 74 6.65 -28.75 -22.33
CA MET A 74 5.73 -29.61 -23.07
C MET A 74 6.21 -29.86 -24.51
N GLY A 75 6.70 -28.81 -25.17
CA GLY A 75 7.32 -28.92 -26.50
C GLY A 75 8.51 -29.86 -26.49
N SER A 76 9.44 -29.67 -25.54
CA SER A 76 10.62 -30.53 -25.38
C SER A 76 10.26 -31.99 -25.13
N ILE A 77 9.21 -32.27 -24.35
CA ILE A 77 8.70 -33.62 -24.12
C ILE A 77 8.15 -34.22 -25.42
N THR A 78 7.43 -33.42 -26.21
CA THR A 78 6.91 -33.86 -27.52
C THR A 78 8.06 -34.28 -28.46
N VAL A 79 9.18 -33.54 -28.43
CA VAL A 79 10.42 -33.91 -29.17
C VAL A 79 11.04 -35.20 -28.62
N ILE A 80 11.06 -35.40 -27.30
CA ILE A 80 11.59 -36.64 -26.71
C ILE A 80 10.72 -37.84 -27.09
N LEU A 81 9.39 -37.65 -27.09
CA LEU A 81 8.43 -38.68 -27.50
C LEU A 81 8.57 -39.03 -28.98
N SER A 82 8.82 -38.06 -29.87
CA SER A 82 8.99 -38.32 -31.30
C SER A 82 10.18 -39.24 -31.61
N LYS A 83 11.24 -39.16 -30.80
CA LYS A 83 12.45 -39.98 -30.92
C LYS A 83 12.36 -41.32 -30.19
N ASN A 84 11.24 -41.61 -29.53
CA ASN A 84 11.08 -42.84 -28.78
C ASN A 84 10.95 -44.06 -29.72
N ASP A 85 11.68 -45.13 -29.42
CA ASP A 85 11.63 -46.40 -30.16
C ASP A 85 10.21 -46.95 -30.36
N LEU A 86 9.30 -46.74 -29.40
CA LEU A 86 7.91 -47.18 -29.51
C LEU A 86 7.14 -46.45 -30.60
N VAL A 87 7.35 -45.13 -30.70
CA VAL A 87 6.72 -44.28 -31.72
C VAL A 87 7.26 -44.68 -33.09
N LEU A 88 8.57 -44.87 -33.21
CA LEU A 88 9.21 -45.32 -34.45
C LEU A 88 8.75 -46.71 -34.88
N ARG A 89 8.55 -47.65 -33.94
CA ARG A 89 8.00 -48.99 -34.23
C ARG A 89 6.52 -48.94 -34.60
N ALA A 90 5.74 -48.05 -34.00
CA ALA A 90 4.33 -47.87 -34.34
C ALA A 90 4.17 -47.34 -35.76
N LEU A 91 5.00 -46.38 -36.17
CA LEU A 91 4.97 -45.77 -37.51
C LEU A 91 5.54 -46.68 -38.61
N LYS A 92 6.46 -47.59 -38.29
CA LYS A 92 7.04 -48.54 -39.26
C LYS A 92 6.14 -49.75 -39.57
N LYS A 93 5.06 -49.97 -38.81
CA LYS A 93 4.10 -51.04 -39.11
C LYS A 93 3.07 -50.58 -40.15
N PRO A 94 2.63 -51.45 -41.07
CA PRO A 94 1.63 -51.09 -42.08
C PRO A 94 0.30 -50.69 -41.44
N ALA A 95 -0.35 -49.64 -41.97
CA ALA A 95 -1.57 -49.00 -41.46
C ALA A 95 -2.81 -49.93 -41.30
N SER A 96 -2.72 -51.19 -41.73
CA SER A 96 -3.80 -52.19 -41.65
C SER A 96 -3.90 -52.92 -40.30
N THR A 97 -3.00 -52.68 -39.34
CA THR A 97 -3.06 -53.28 -38.00
C THR A 97 -3.71 -52.34 -36.98
N ALA A 98 -4.54 -52.88 -36.09
CA ALA A 98 -5.21 -52.13 -35.03
C ALA A 98 -4.21 -51.23 -34.25
N PRO A 99 -4.63 -50.04 -33.80
CA PRO A 99 -3.75 -49.09 -33.13
C PRO A 99 -3.07 -49.76 -31.94
N ILE A 100 -1.75 -49.59 -31.85
CA ILE A 100 -0.97 -50.21 -30.78
C ILE A 100 -1.37 -49.53 -29.48
N ASN A 101 -1.95 -50.30 -28.57
CA ASN A 101 -2.28 -49.80 -27.25
C ASN A 101 -0.97 -49.62 -26.46
N LEU A 102 -0.52 -48.37 -26.31
CA LEU A 102 0.72 -48.03 -25.61
C LEU A 102 0.63 -48.27 -24.08
N LYS A 103 -0.51 -48.75 -23.56
CA LYS A 103 -0.79 -49.01 -22.12
C LYS A 103 0.28 -49.84 -21.39
N GLU A 104 0.92 -50.83 -22.02
CA GLU A 104 1.92 -51.67 -21.32
C GLU A 104 3.22 -50.91 -20.97
N GLN A 105 3.59 -49.87 -21.73
CA GLN A 105 4.71 -48.98 -21.38
C GLN A 105 4.26 -47.63 -20.83
N ALA A 106 2.96 -47.33 -20.92
CA ALA A 106 2.31 -46.16 -20.33
C ALA A 106 2.59 -46.01 -18.83
N ALA A 107 2.64 -47.11 -18.07
CA ALA A 107 2.85 -47.05 -16.62
C ALA A 107 4.14 -46.31 -16.21
N ARG A 108 5.17 -46.28 -17.08
CA ARG A 108 6.42 -45.54 -16.87
C ARG A 108 6.38 -44.09 -17.33
N ILE A 109 5.58 -43.80 -18.36
CA ILE A 109 5.55 -42.49 -19.04
C ILE A 109 4.42 -41.63 -18.48
N ASN A 110 3.31 -42.23 -18.06
CA ASN A 110 2.13 -41.56 -17.47
C ASN A 110 2.46 -40.65 -16.28
N PRO A 111 3.30 -41.04 -15.30
CA PRO A 111 3.65 -40.15 -14.19
C PRO A 111 4.39 -38.90 -14.67
N ILE A 112 5.24 -39.05 -15.70
CA ILE A 112 5.99 -37.95 -16.30
C ILE A 112 5.03 -37.06 -17.10
N LEU A 113 4.16 -37.63 -17.93
CA LEU A 113 3.17 -36.84 -18.68
C LEU A 113 2.22 -36.08 -17.75
N ALA A 114 1.77 -36.72 -16.66
CA ALA A 114 0.92 -36.10 -15.66
C ALA A 114 1.60 -34.93 -14.96
N SER A 115 2.91 -35.01 -14.67
CA SER A 115 3.63 -33.89 -14.02
C SER A 115 3.74 -32.64 -14.89
N PHE A 116 3.52 -32.76 -16.21
CA PHE A 116 3.47 -31.63 -17.15
C PHE A 116 2.05 -31.34 -17.65
N GLY A 117 1.01 -31.88 -17.01
CA GLY A 117 -0.40 -31.68 -17.39
C GLY A 117 -0.80 -32.30 -18.72
N ILE A 118 0.04 -33.18 -19.30
CA ILE A 118 -0.26 -33.86 -20.56
C ILE A 118 -1.22 -35.02 -20.28
N ASP A 119 -2.42 -34.91 -20.83
CA ASP A 119 -3.50 -35.89 -20.59
C ASP A 119 -3.58 -36.94 -21.69
N GLN A 120 -3.16 -36.60 -22.91
CA GLN A 120 -3.26 -37.46 -24.09
C GLN A 120 -2.00 -37.38 -24.97
N VAL A 121 -1.64 -38.49 -25.60
CA VAL A 121 -0.62 -38.55 -26.65
C VAL A 121 -1.17 -39.32 -27.84
N PHE A 122 -1.05 -38.74 -29.02
CA PHE A 122 -1.43 -39.32 -30.30
C PHE A 122 -0.20 -39.49 -31.17
N VAL A 123 -0.15 -40.61 -31.89
CA VAL A 123 0.85 -40.87 -32.93
C VAL A 123 0.09 -40.98 -34.25
N LEU A 124 0.46 -40.13 -35.19
CA LEU A 124 -0.18 -39.99 -36.50
C LEU A 124 0.80 -40.44 -37.58
N ASP A 125 0.33 -41.20 -38.57
CA ASP A 125 1.12 -41.50 -39.76
C ASP A 125 1.24 -40.28 -40.71
N ASN A 126 2.00 -40.42 -41.79
CA ASN A 126 2.18 -39.33 -42.78
C ASN A 126 0.87 -38.96 -43.54
N GLN A 127 -0.21 -39.72 -43.38
CA GLN A 127 -1.53 -39.41 -43.92
C GLN A 127 -2.48 -38.79 -42.88
N GLY A 128 -2.02 -38.59 -41.63
CA GLY A 128 -2.84 -38.05 -40.55
C GLY A 128 -3.74 -39.09 -39.86
N THR A 129 -3.52 -40.38 -40.10
CA THR A 129 -4.26 -41.46 -39.43
C THR A 129 -3.65 -41.74 -38.06
N ILE A 130 -4.48 -41.84 -37.02
CA ILE A 130 -4.03 -42.17 -35.66
C ILE A 130 -3.62 -43.66 -35.61
N VAL A 131 -2.31 -43.92 -35.49
CA VAL A 131 -1.72 -45.26 -35.38
C VAL A 131 -1.40 -45.67 -33.94
N GLY A 132 -1.40 -44.72 -33.01
CA GLY A 132 -1.18 -44.95 -31.59
C GLY A 132 -1.85 -43.89 -30.74
N GLU A 133 -2.40 -44.30 -29.60
CA GLU A 133 -3.08 -43.42 -28.65
C GLU A 133 -2.70 -43.82 -27.21
N LEU A 134 -2.47 -42.81 -26.38
CA LEU A 134 -2.23 -42.95 -24.96
C LEU A 134 -3.09 -41.93 -24.22
N ASN A 135 -3.89 -42.40 -23.27
CA ASN A 135 -4.74 -41.54 -22.43
C ASN A 135 -4.40 -41.76 -20.95
N ASN A 136 -4.14 -40.67 -20.25
CA ASN A 136 -3.64 -40.66 -18.88
C ASN A 136 -4.74 -40.49 -17.81
N ARG A 137 -6.00 -40.21 -18.21
CA ARG A 137 -7.15 -40.11 -17.28
C ARG A 137 -8.01 -41.40 -17.28
N LEU A 138 -8.61 -41.71 -16.12
CA LEU A 138 -9.47 -42.88 -15.87
C LEU A 138 -10.62 -42.99 -16.90
N GLU A 139 -10.90 -44.20 -17.39
CA GLU A 139 -11.82 -44.52 -18.49
C GLU A 139 -13.27 -44.02 -18.32
N SER A 140 -13.70 -43.57 -17.13
CA SER A 140 -15.07 -43.08 -16.91
C SER A 140 -15.36 -41.66 -17.45
N MET A 141 -14.34 -40.97 -17.98
CA MET A 141 -14.49 -39.69 -18.71
C MET A 141 -14.14 -39.83 -20.21
N ALA A 142 -14.16 -41.05 -20.76
CA ALA A 142 -13.72 -41.40 -22.12
C ALA A 142 -14.66 -40.96 -23.25
N HIS A 143 -15.33 -39.83 -23.12
CA HIS A 143 -15.95 -39.11 -24.23
C HIS A 143 -15.14 -37.87 -24.56
N PHE A 144 -13.83 -38.04 -24.73
CA PHE A 144 -12.99 -36.99 -25.28
C PHE A 144 -12.81 -37.25 -26.77
N ASP A 145 -13.38 -36.34 -27.55
CA ASP A 145 -13.31 -36.30 -29.00
C ASP A 145 -11.86 -36.47 -29.46
N ARG A 146 -11.63 -37.48 -30.30
CA ARG A 146 -10.45 -37.46 -31.16
C ARG A 146 -10.39 -36.11 -31.86
N PRO A 147 -9.18 -35.57 -32.09
CA PRO A 147 -9.04 -34.33 -32.86
C PRO A 147 -9.84 -34.43 -34.17
N PRO A 148 -10.71 -33.45 -34.47
CA PRO A 148 -11.43 -33.37 -35.74
C PRO A 148 -10.50 -33.50 -36.95
N THR A 149 -10.97 -34.15 -38.01
CA THR A 149 -10.14 -34.53 -39.17
C THR A 149 -9.59 -33.30 -39.92
N ASP A 150 -10.36 -32.22 -39.98
CA ASP A 150 -9.97 -30.91 -40.52
C ASP A 150 -8.75 -30.31 -39.78
N ILE A 151 -8.72 -30.43 -38.45
CA ILE A 151 -7.60 -29.91 -37.65
C ILE A 151 -6.35 -30.77 -37.82
N LEU A 152 -6.53 -32.09 -37.97
CA LEU A 152 -5.42 -32.99 -38.28
C LEU A 152 -4.81 -32.65 -39.66
N GLU A 153 -5.64 -32.33 -40.66
CA GLU A 153 -5.16 -31.91 -41.99
C GLU A 153 -4.38 -30.59 -41.94
N ASP A 154 -4.91 -29.57 -41.25
CA ASP A 154 -4.23 -28.28 -41.04
C ASP A 154 -2.88 -28.47 -40.33
N LEU A 155 -2.87 -29.30 -39.28
CA LEU A 155 -1.68 -29.60 -38.48
C LEU A 155 -0.62 -30.35 -39.29
N MET A 156 -1.02 -31.36 -40.07
CA MET A 156 -0.11 -32.10 -40.95
C MET A 156 0.48 -31.20 -42.03
N THR A 157 -0.30 -30.26 -42.55
CA THR A 157 0.17 -29.28 -43.55
C THR A 157 1.24 -28.37 -42.95
N PHE A 158 1.03 -27.89 -41.72
CA PHE A 158 1.99 -27.03 -41.03
C PHE A 158 3.29 -27.76 -40.69
N LEU A 159 3.19 -28.99 -40.18
CA LEU A 159 4.35 -29.81 -39.77
C LEU A 159 5.21 -30.31 -40.93
N ARG A 160 4.76 -30.17 -42.19
CA ARG A 160 5.59 -30.39 -43.37
C ARG A 160 6.64 -29.29 -43.57
N THR A 161 6.38 -28.07 -43.07
CA THR A 161 7.28 -26.91 -43.23
C THR A 161 7.92 -26.48 -41.92
N HIS A 162 7.33 -26.86 -40.78
CA HIS A 162 7.80 -26.49 -39.45
C HIS A 162 8.06 -27.73 -38.59
N ASP A 163 9.03 -27.66 -37.69
CA ASP A 163 9.37 -28.78 -36.79
C ASP A 163 8.29 -29.03 -35.73
N GLN A 164 7.59 -27.99 -35.29
CA GLN A 164 6.66 -28.03 -34.18
C GLN A 164 5.47 -27.09 -34.41
N VAL A 165 4.30 -27.49 -33.91
CA VAL A 165 3.06 -26.71 -34.02
C VAL A 165 2.29 -26.73 -32.71
N TYR A 166 1.58 -25.63 -32.45
CA TYR A 166 0.65 -25.50 -31.35
C TYR A 166 -0.73 -25.21 -31.95
N THR A 167 -1.71 -26.09 -31.74
CA THR A 167 -3.07 -25.92 -32.29
C THR A 167 -4.14 -26.11 -31.23
N ARG A 168 -5.27 -25.42 -31.38
CA ARG A 168 -6.42 -25.51 -30.48
C ARG A 168 -7.49 -26.41 -31.09
N ILE A 169 -8.13 -27.20 -30.23
CA ILE A 169 -9.42 -27.84 -30.54
C ILE A 169 -10.41 -27.39 -29.48
N SER A 170 -11.56 -26.89 -29.95
CA SER A 170 -12.71 -26.58 -29.10
C SER A 170 -13.87 -27.43 -29.61
N THR A 171 -14.15 -28.53 -28.92
CA THR A 171 -15.41 -29.27 -29.12
C THR A 171 -16.43 -28.83 -28.07
N GLU A 172 -17.73 -29.06 -28.31
CA GLU A 172 -18.83 -28.63 -27.43
C GLU A 172 -18.59 -29.09 -25.98
N GLY A 173 -18.03 -28.21 -25.15
CA GLY A 173 -17.81 -28.43 -23.73
C GLY A 173 -16.35 -28.57 -23.26
N SER A 174 -15.35 -28.64 -24.16
CA SER A 174 -13.94 -28.70 -23.74
C SER A 174 -12.98 -27.99 -24.71
N THR A 175 -12.12 -27.13 -24.17
CA THR A 175 -11.00 -26.54 -24.90
C THR A 175 -9.73 -27.32 -24.57
N ARG A 176 -9.00 -27.73 -25.61
CA ARG A 176 -7.70 -28.40 -25.46
C ARG A 176 -6.65 -27.76 -26.33
N LEU A 177 -5.42 -27.76 -25.82
CA LEU A 177 -4.23 -27.36 -26.55
C LEU A 177 -3.49 -28.61 -26.99
N TYR A 178 -3.20 -28.69 -28.29
CA TYR A 178 -2.41 -29.75 -28.88
C TYR A 178 -1.05 -29.22 -29.31
N ILE A 179 -0.01 -29.97 -28.99
CA ILE A 179 1.36 -29.65 -29.35
C ILE A 179 1.87 -30.82 -30.20
N GLY A 180 2.14 -30.53 -31.47
CA GLY A 180 2.61 -31.52 -32.44
C GLY A 180 4.09 -31.33 -32.76
N HIS A 181 4.80 -32.43 -32.94
CA HIS A 181 6.18 -32.44 -33.43
C HIS A 181 6.35 -33.53 -34.50
N ARG A 182 7.07 -33.21 -35.57
CA ARG A 182 7.28 -34.16 -36.67
C ARG A 182 8.22 -35.30 -36.24
N VAL A 183 7.98 -36.48 -36.78
CA VAL A 183 8.81 -37.67 -36.59
C VAL A 183 9.56 -37.93 -37.89
N GLU A 184 10.88 -37.93 -37.81
CA GLU A 184 11.76 -38.18 -38.95
C GLU A 184 12.46 -39.53 -38.83
N TRP A 185 12.65 -40.18 -39.98
CA TRP A 185 13.53 -41.33 -40.12
C TRP A 185 14.35 -41.17 -41.39
N GLU A 186 15.68 -41.26 -41.29
CA GLU A 186 16.60 -41.10 -42.43
C GLU A 186 16.43 -39.78 -43.23
N GLY A 187 15.90 -38.74 -42.57
CA GLY A 187 15.69 -37.41 -43.16
C GLY A 187 14.30 -37.19 -43.77
N ASP A 188 13.47 -38.23 -43.83
CA ASP A 188 12.09 -38.13 -44.32
C ASP A 188 11.09 -38.15 -43.15
N MET A 189 10.04 -37.34 -43.28
CA MET A 189 8.92 -37.32 -42.32
C MET A 189 8.09 -38.60 -42.46
N ILE A 190 8.06 -39.40 -41.40
CA ILE A 190 7.30 -40.67 -41.35
C ILE A 190 5.99 -40.55 -40.55
N GLY A 191 5.82 -39.48 -39.78
CA GLY A 191 4.61 -39.23 -38.99
C GLY A 191 4.73 -38.04 -38.06
N VAL A 192 3.81 -37.93 -37.11
CA VAL A 192 3.74 -36.86 -36.10
C VAL A 192 3.43 -37.44 -34.73
N VAL A 193 4.09 -36.93 -33.69
CA VAL A 193 3.64 -37.10 -32.31
C VAL A 193 2.93 -35.83 -31.88
N MET A 194 1.75 -36.01 -31.29
CA MET A 194 0.94 -34.90 -30.80
C MET A 194 0.56 -35.16 -29.35
N VAL A 195 0.79 -34.20 -28.47
CA VAL A 195 0.34 -34.24 -27.07
C VAL A 195 -0.85 -33.32 -26.89
N GLY A 196 -1.83 -33.75 -26.09
CA GLY A 196 -3.04 -33.00 -25.77
C GLY A 196 -3.07 -32.63 -24.29
N VAL A 197 -3.31 -31.35 -24.02
CA VAL A 197 -3.40 -30.76 -22.69
C VAL A 197 -4.80 -30.19 -22.52
N SER A 198 -5.54 -30.60 -21.47
CA SER A 198 -6.83 -29.98 -21.18
C SER A 198 -6.67 -28.57 -20.64
N ASN A 199 -7.72 -27.78 -20.82
CA ASN A 199 -7.82 -26.46 -20.20
C ASN A 199 -7.67 -26.51 -18.66
N GLU A 200 -8.23 -27.52 -17.98
CA GLU A 200 -8.04 -27.72 -16.54
C GLU A 200 -6.56 -27.90 -16.19
N SER A 201 -5.85 -28.80 -16.89
CA SER A 201 -4.43 -29.05 -16.65
C SER A 201 -3.56 -27.80 -16.91
N ILE A 202 -3.93 -26.96 -17.88
CA ILE A 202 -3.26 -25.67 -18.11
C ILE A 202 -3.53 -24.70 -16.95
N CYS A 203 -4.77 -24.63 -16.45
CA CYS A 203 -5.11 -23.81 -15.30
C CYS A 203 -4.35 -24.24 -14.04
N ASP A 204 -4.30 -25.55 -13.74
CA ASP A 204 -3.57 -26.10 -12.60
C ASP A 204 -2.07 -25.78 -12.65
N LEU A 205 -1.49 -25.74 -13.86
CA LEU A 205 -0.07 -25.42 -14.06
C LEU A 205 0.26 -23.92 -13.88
N ILE A 206 -0.75 -23.05 -14.04
CA ILE A 206 -0.59 -21.59 -13.93
C ILE A 206 -1.13 -21.07 -12.58
N GLU A 207 -1.94 -21.87 -11.87
CA GLU A 207 -2.44 -21.56 -10.52
C GLU A 207 -1.29 -21.51 -9.51
N ALA A 208 -0.80 -20.31 -9.24
CA ALA A 208 0.13 -20.09 -8.14
C ALA A 208 -0.61 -20.13 -6.79
N PRO A 209 -0.09 -20.81 -5.75
CA PRO A 209 -0.74 -21.01 -4.44
C PRO A 209 -0.96 -19.74 -3.59
N HIS A 210 -0.69 -18.56 -4.13
CA HIS A 210 -0.79 -17.28 -3.43
C HIS A 210 -1.61 -16.22 -4.18
N LEU A 211 -2.27 -16.61 -5.28
CA LEU A 211 -3.25 -15.73 -5.90
C LEU A 211 -4.54 -15.79 -5.08
N PRO A 212 -5.09 -14.66 -4.61
CA PRO A 212 -6.45 -14.67 -4.10
C PRO A 212 -7.36 -15.24 -5.19
N MET A 213 -8.15 -16.26 -4.85
CA MET A 213 -9.07 -16.97 -5.78
C MET A 213 -9.98 -16.04 -6.60
N GLU A 214 -10.09 -14.76 -6.20
CA GLU A 214 -10.96 -13.74 -6.77
C GLU A 214 -10.36 -13.01 -7.99
N MET A 215 -9.08 -13.24 -8.37
CA MET A 215 -8.39 -12.59 -9.51
C MET A 215 -8.04 -13.52 -10.70
N ASN A 216 -8.68 -14.70 -10.82
CA ASN A 216 -8.19 -15.80 -11.68
C ASN A 216 -8.73 -15.84 -13.12
N ASN A 217 -8.93 -14.69 -13.79
CA ASN A 217 -9.47 -14.70 -15.14
C ASN A 217 -8.39 -14.45 -16.22
N LEU A 218 -7.73 -15.54 -16.61
CA LEU A 218 -6.72 -15.56 -17.67
C LEU A 218 -7.35 -15.77 -19.05
N GLN A 219 -7.07 -14.88 -20.00
CA GLN A 219 -7.41 -15.05 -21.40
C GLN A 219 -6.12 -15.11 -22.22
N LEU A 220 -5.80 -16.27 -22.77
CA LEU A 220 -4.70 -16.41 -23.70
C LEU A 220 -5.17 -16.02 -25.12
N ILE A 221 -4.30 -15.41 -25.88
CA ILE A 221 -4.61 -14.90 -27.22
C ILE A 221 -3.46 -15.32 -28.13
N ALA A 222 -3.65 -16.38 -28.90
CA ALA A 222 -2.64 -16.80 -29.87
C ALA A 222 -2.86 -16.07 -31.20
N TYR A 223 -1.77 -15.61 -31.83
CA TYR A 223 -1.81 -15.13 -33.20
C TYR A 223 -1.16 -16.17 -34.11
N GLN A 224 -1.86 -16.60 -35.16
CA GLN A 224 -1.33 -17.55 -36.14
C GLN A 224 -1.72 -17.10 -37.55
N GLU A 225 -0.72 -16.81 -38.39
CA GLU A 225 -0.84 -16.50 -39.83
C GLU A 225 -1.96 -15.53 -40.23
N GLY A 226 -2.02 -14.34 -39.63
CA GLY A 226 -2.95 -13.29 -40.07
C GLY A 226 -4.38 -13.44 -39.53
N GLN A 227 -4.67 -14.50 -38.76
CA GLN A 227 -5.92 -14.66 -38.03
C GLN A 227 -5.67 -14.67 -36.52
N ILE A 228 -6.42 -13.83 -35.80
CA ILE A 228 -6.38 -13.80 -34.33
C ILE A 228 -7.21 -14.97 -33.81
N LYS A 229 -6.56 -16.03 -33.31
CA LYS A 229 -7.23 -17.18 -32.68
C LYS A 229 -7.14 -17.05 -31.16
N THR A 230 -8.22 -16.62 -30.53
CA THR A 230 -8.28 -16.49 -29.06
C THR A 230 -8.29 -17.86 -28.39
N ILE A 231 -7.48 -18.06 -27.35
CA ILE A 231 -7.49 -19.26 -26.50
C ILE A 231 -7.93 -18.82 -25.10
N THR A 232 -9.24 -18.83 -24.84
CA THR A 232 -9.69 -18.44 -23.51
C THR A 232 -9.51 -19.61 -22.54
N LEU A 233 -8.58 -19.48 -21.59
CA LEU A 233 -8.27 -20.51 -20.60
C LEU A 233 -9.11 -20.25 -19.33
N MET A 234 -10.26 -20.91 -19.18
CA MET A 234 -11.23 -20.59 -18.11
C MET A 234 -11.47 -21.77 -17.17
N PRO A 235 -11.40 -21.60 -15.84
CA PRO A 235 -11.84 -22.63 -14.89
C PRO A 235 -13.39 -22.79 -14.82
N SER A 236 -14.18 -21.89 -15.43
CA SER A 236 -15.65 -21.92 -15.37
C SER A 236 -16.33 -21.43 -16.65
N ASN A 237 -17.32 -22.20 -17.13
CA ASN A 237 -18.16 -21.93 -18.32
C ASN A 237 -19.06 -20.67 -18.23
N GLN A 238 -18.96 -19.85 -17.19
CA GLN A 238 -19.87 -18.71 -16.96
C GLN A 238 -19.30 -17.35 -17.42
N PHE A 239 -18.10 -17.30 -17.99
CA PHE A 239 -17.45 -16.03 -18.32
C PHE A 239 -17.52 -15.66 -19.80
N THR A 240 -17.75 -14.38 -20.06
CA THR A 240 -17.75 -13.79 -21.41
C THR A 240 -16.34 -13.28 -21.74
N PRO A 241 -15.69 -13.76 -22.82
CA PRO A 241 -14.36 -13.31 -23.21
C PRO A 241 -14.35 -11.81 -23.52
N VAL A 242 -13.22 -11.14 -23.27
CA VAL A 242 -13.06 -9.73 -23.60
C VAL A 242 -12.93 -9.58 -25.11
N PRO A 243 -13.58 -8.57 -25.74
CA PRO A 243 -13.35 -8.29 -27.15
C PRO A 243 -11.87 -8.04 -27.42
N LEU A 244 -11.35 -8.73 -28.43
CA LEU A 244 -9.95 -8.69 -28.84
C LEU A 244 -9.50 -7.27 -29.15
N ASN A 245 -8.36 -6.88 -28.59
CA ASN A 245 -7.62 -5.71 -29.01
C ASN A 245 -6.31 -6.15 -29.71
N PRO A 246 -6.07 -5.78 -30.98
CA PRO A 246 -4.84 -6.14 -31.70
C PRO A 246 -3.55 -5.70 -30.97
N ILE A 247 -3.61 -4.65 -30.14
CA ILE A 247 -2.46 -4.17 -29.37
C ILE A 247 -1.93 -5.24 -28.40
N TRP A 248 -2.76 -6.20 -27.97
CA TRP A 248 -2.35 -7.25 -27.03
C TRP A 248 -1.38 -8.28 -27.63
N ILE A 249 -1.30 -8.35 -28.96
CA ILE A 249 -0.47 -9.29 -29.70
C ILE A 249 0.62 -8.61 -30.54
N THR A 250 0.59 -7.27 -30.66
CA THR A 250 1.59 -6.51 -31.43
C THR A 250 2.25 -5.38 -30.64
N GLY A 251 1.72 -5.03 -29.47
CA GLY A 251 2.15 -3.89 -28.68
C GLY A 251 3.02 -4.29 -27.49
N PRO A 252 3.80 -3.35 -26.93
CA PRO A 252 4.49 -3.57 -25.65
C PRO A 252 3.46 -3.85 -24.55
N ARG A 253 3.87 -4.62 -23.53
CA ARG A 253 3.06 -4.93 -22.33
C ARG A 253 2.40 -3.68 -21.75
N GLY A 254 1.18 -3.81 -21.24
CA GLY A 254 0.42 -2.65 -20.77
C GLY A 254 -0.89 -3.00 -20.07
N THR A 255 -1.62 -1.95 -19.72
CA THR A 255 -2.96 -2.06 -19.13
C THR A 255 -3.94 -1.17 -19.89
N THR A 256 -5.18 -1.61 -20.03
CA THR A 256 -6.25 -0.86 -20.69
C THR A 256 -7.58 -1.11 -19.99
N GLN A 257 -8.49 -0.15 -20.09
CA GLN A 257 -9.86 -0.34 -19.69
C GLN A 257 -10.68 -0.78 -20.90
N VAL A 258 -11.49 -1.83 -20.72
CA VAL A 258 -12.40 -2.32 -21.76
C VAL A 258 -13.81 -2.34 -21.20
N THR A 259 -14.77 -1.83 -21.96
CA THR A 259 -16.19 -1.97 -21.62
C THR A 259 -16.75 -3.18 -22.34
N ARG A 260 -17.15 -4.22 -21.59
CA ARG A 260 -17.78 -5.40 -22.18
C ARG A 260 -19.14 -5.01 -22.79
N PRO A 261 -19.52 -5.56 -23.96
CA PRO A 261 -20.87 -5.41 -24.48
C PRO A 261 -21.92 -5.84 -23.43
N GLY A 262 -22.77 -4.92 -23.00
CA GLY A 262 -23.80 -5.17 -21.97
C GLY A 262 -23.37 -4.94 -20.51
N ALA A 263 -22.09 -4.65 -20.22
CA ALA A 263 -21.64 -4.30 -18.87
C ALA A 263 -21.63 -2.78 -18.66
N GLN A 264 -22.15 -2.31 -17.52
CA GLN A 264 -22.15 -0.88 -17.16
C GLN A 264 -20.81 -0.38 -16.61
N VAL A 265 -19.90 -1.29 -16.25
CA VAL A 265 -18.64 -0.96 -15.58
C VAL A 265 -17.46 -1.41 -16.44
N PRO A 266 -16.48 -0.54 -16.70
CA PRO A 266 -15.27 -0.94 -17.42
C PRO A 266 -14.45 -1.93 -16.60
N ILE A 267 -13.97 -2.98 -17.25
CA ILE A 267 -13.02 -3.95 -16.70
C ILE A 267 -11.59 -3.46 -16.98
N MET A 268 -10.68 -3.71 -16.04
CA MET A 268 -9.26 -3.48 -16.29
C MET A 268 -8.66 -4.77 -16.87
N VAL A 269 -7.91 -4.62 -17.97
CA VAL A 269 -7.20 -5.70 -18.63
C VAL A 269 -5.72 -5.36 -18.67
N ALA A 270 -4.88 -6.25 -18.16
CA ALA A 270 -3.44 -6.20 -18.36
C ALA A 270 -3.04 -7.21 -19.43
N TRP A 271 -2.09 -6.87 -20.28
CA TRP A 271 -1.57 -7.80 -21.27
C TRP A 271 -0.05 -7.85 -21.30
N ASP A 272 0.46 -8.99 -21.73
CA ASP A 272 1.86 -9.21 -22.07
C ASP A 272 1.97 -9.98 -23.40
N PHE A 273 3.10 -9.83 -24.07
CA PHE A 273 3.37 -10.46 -25.38
C PHE A 273 4.54 -11.44 -25.26
N LEU A 274 4.37 -12.62 -25.86
CA LEU A 274 5.30 -13.74 -25.90
C LEU A 274 5.93 -13.82 -27.30
N PRO A 275 7.13 -13.25 -27.51
CA PRO A 275 7.71 -13.11 -28.85
C PRO A 275 8.05 -14.44 -29.52
N ASP A 276 8.45 -15.46 -28.74
CA ASP A 276 8.89 -16.76 -29.24
C ASP A 276 7.77 -17.59 -29.90
N LYS A 277 6.50 -17.16 -29.76
CA LYS A 277 5.31 -17.90 -30.19
C LYS A 277 4.27 -17.02 -30.90
N ASP A 278 4.51 -15.71 -31.02
CA ASP A 278 3.51 -14.72 -31.45
C ASP A 278 2.21 -14.78 -30.62
N TRP A 279 2.32 -15.02 -29.31
CA TRP A 279 1.14 -15.12 -28.42
C TRP A 279 1.03 -13.88 -27.54
N GLY A 280 -0.18 -13.44 -27.26
CA GLY A 280 -0.50 -12.45 -26.23
C GLY A 280 -1.22 -13.14 -25.06
N ILE A 281 -0.97 -12.67 -23.85
CA ILE A 281 -1.70 -13.07 -22.66
C ILE A 281 -2.43 -11.85 -22.12
N ALA A 282 -3.70 -12.00 -21.75
CA ALA A 282 -4.53 -10.93 -21.22
C ALA A 282 -5.19 -11.39 -19.92
N ILE A 283 -5.00 -10.64 -18.85
CA ILE A 283 -5.63 -10.89 -17.54
C ILE A 283 -6.68 -9.82 -17.31
N GLN A 284 -7.89 -10.24 -16.93
CA GLN A 284 -8.97 -9.34 -16.58
C GLN A 284 -9.22 -9.33 -15.06
N SER A 285 -9.34 -8.14 -14.48
CA SER A 285 -9.84 -7.96 -13.11
C SER A 285 -11.38 -7.90 -13.10
N GLN A 286 -11.99 -8.43 -12.04
CA GLN A 286 -13.44 -8.33 -11.84
C GLN A 286 -13.80 -6.99 -11.18
N PRO A 287 -14.62 -6.14 -11.82
CA PRO A 287 -14.98 -4.85 -11.26
C PRO A 287 -15.89 -4.97 -10.03
N ALA A 288 -16.70 -6.03 -9.93
CA ALA A 288 -17.81 -6.07 -9.00
C ALA A 288 -17.37 -6.19 -7.53
N GLU A 289 -16.34 -6.99 -7.23
CA GLU A 289 -15.86 -7.21 -5.86
C GLU A 289 -14.81 -6.16 -5.46
N GLU A 290 -13.91 -5.79 -6.36
CA GLU A 290 -12.94 -4.72 -6.13
C GLU A 290 -13.63 -3.36 -5.92
N LEU A 291 -14.64 -3.01 -6.74
CA LEU A 291 -15.44 -1.80 -6.52
C LEU A 291 -16.37 -1.92 -5.31
N ALA A 292 -16.74 -3.12 -4.86
CA ALA A 292 -17.55 -3.28 -3.65
C ALA A 292 -16.74 -2.88 -2.41
N ILE A 293 -15.47 -3.28 -2.31
CA ILE A 293 -14.57 -2.86 -1.22
C ILE A 293 -14.36 -1.34 -1.28
N ILE A 294 -14.14 -0.78 -2.47
CA ILE A 294 -13.97 0.66 -2.70
C ILE A 294 -15.23 1.43 -2.29
N ASN A 295 -16.41 0.96 -2.72
CA ASN A 295 -17.66 1.62 -2.41
C ASN A 295 -18.01 1.50 -0.93
N ARG A 296 -17.59 0.43 -0.23
CA ARG A 296 -17.72 0.32 1.23
C ARG A 296 -16.82 1.34 1.94
N LEU A 297 -15.55 1.44 1.55
CA LEU A 297 -14.61 2.44 2.09
C LEU A 297 -15.08 3.87 1.83
N LYS A 298 -15.51 4.18 0.61
CA LYS A 298 -16.08 5.49 0.25
C LYS A 298 -17.33 5.78 1.08
N ARG A 299 -18.24 4.81 1.24
CA ARG A 299 -19.47 4.99 2.02
C ARG A 299 -19.16 5.20 3.50
N ALA A 300 -18.22 4.46 4.07
CA ALA A 300 -17.75 4.66 5.43
C ALA A 300 -17.12 6.05 5.61
N ALA A 301 -16.25 6.49 4.69
CA ALA A 301 -15.65 7.81 4.70
C ALA A 301 -16.71 8.93 4.61
N TRP A 302 -17.74 8.77 3.77
CA TRP A 302 -18.86 9.70 3.69
C TRP A 302 -19.70 9.74 4.97
N ILE A 303 -19.96 8.59 5.60
CA ILE A 303 -20.68 8.51 6.88
C ILE A 303 -19.89 9.21 7.99
N ILE A 304 -18.58 8.92 8.10
CA ILE A 304 -17.69 9.55 9.08
C ILE A 304 -17.61 11.06 8.82
N GLY A 305 -17.41 11.47 7.56
CA GLY A 305 -17.37 12.88 7.17
C GLY A 305 -18.67 13.62 7.50
N ALA A 306 -19.83 13.02 7.22
CA ALA A 306 -21.12 13.58 7.60
C ALA A 306 -21.27 13.69 9.13
N GLY A 307 -20.77 12.71 9.88
CA GLY A 307 -20.71 12.75 11.34
C GLY A 307 -19.86 13.90 11.88
N VAL A 308 -18.66 14.12 11.31
CA VAL A 308 -17.78 15.23 11.68
C VAL A 308 -18.44 16.58 11.37
N VAL A 309 -19.06 16.72 10.20
CA VAL A 309 -19.78 17.95 9.82
C VAL A 309 -20.94 18.23 10.78
N ALA A 310 -21.76 17.23 11.09
CA ALA A 310 -22.86 17.37 12.05
C ALA A 310 -22.35 17.74 13.45
N TRP A 311 -21.23 17.15 13.87
CA TRP A 311 -20.58 17.46 15.14
C TRP A 311 -20.06 18.90 15.20
N ILE A 312 -19.40 19.38 14.15
CA ILE A 312 -18.93 20.77 14.02
C ILE A 312 -20.11 21.76 14.10
N ILE A 313 -21.20 21.49 13.36
CA ILE A 313 -22.39 22.36 13.38
C ILE A 313 -23.03 22.39 14.77
N CYS A 314 -23.14 21.22 15.43
CA CYS A 314 -23.69 21.12 16.77
C CYS A 314 -22.85 21.92 17.78
N TRP A 315 -21.54 21.72 17.78
CA TRP A 315 -20.61 22.43 18.67
C TRP A 315 -20.55 23.93 18.39
N ALA A 316 -20.51 24.34 17.12
CA ALA A 316 -20.55 25.75 16.75
C ALA A 316 -21.84 26.41 17.24
N GLY A 317 -22.98 25.72 17.18
CA GLY A 317 -24.25 26.21 17.71
C GLY A 317 -24.26 26.35 19.24
N ILE A 318 -23.64 25.40 19.96
CA ILE A 318 -23.50 25.44 21.43
C ILE A 318 -22.56 26.59 21.83
N ALA A 319 -21.37 26.67 21.22
CA ALA A 319 -20.39 27.71 21.49
C ALA A 319 -20.94 29.10 21.18
N ALA A 320 -21.54 29.30 20.01
CA ALA A 320 -22.13 30.58 19.63
C ALA A 320 -23.22 31.03 20.62
N ARG A 321 -24.04 30.10 21.15
CA ARG A 321 -25.00 30.43 22.22
C ARG A 321 -24.33 30.75 23.55
N GLY A 322 -23.24 30.05 23.88
CA GLY A 322 -22.43 30.27 25.09
C GLY A 322 -21.81 31.67 25.15
N PHE A 323 -21.39 32.23 24.01
CA PHE A 323 -20.89 33.61 23.94
C PHE A 323 -22.00 34.65 23.81
N THR A 324 -23.00 34.41 22.94
CA THR A 324 -23.98 35.45 22.60
C THR A 324 -24.95 35.74 23.75
N ARG A 325 -25.37 34.73 24.54
CA ARG A 325 -26.36 34.92 25.61
C ARG A 325 -25.85 35.78 26.78
N PRO A 326 -24.65 35.54 27.36
CA PRO A 326 -24.13 36.37 28.44
C PRO A 326 -23.87 37.82 28.00
N ILE A 327 -23.33 38.02 26.79
CA ILE A 327 -23.07 39.35 26.23
C ILE A 327 -24.39 40.12 26.04
N ASP A 328 -25.45 39.45 25.59
CA ASP A 328 -26.78 40.07 25.44
C ASP A 328 -27.38 40.46 26.80
N SER A 329 -27.20 39.62 27.83
CA SER A 329 -27.65 39.94 29.19
C SER A 329 -26.92 41.17 29.74
N LEU A 330 -25.60 41.27 29.54
CA LEU A 330 -24.82 42.44 29.97
C LEU A 330 -25.21 43.70 29.19
N THR A 331 -25.47 43.57 27.89
CA THR A 331 -25.95 44.69 27.05
C THR A 331 -27.32 45.18 27.55
N THR A 332 -28.20 44.27 27.96
CA THR A 332 -29.52 44.62 28.50
C THR A 332 -29.39 45.36 29.84
N VAL A 333 -28.54 44.90 30.75
CA VAL A 333 -28.29 45.61 32.03
C VAL A 333 -27.67 46.99 31.80
N ALA A 334 -26.66 47.08 30.93
CA ALA A 334 -26.03 48.36 30.59
C ALA A 334 -27.02 49.37 30.01
N THR A 335 -27.97 48.91 29.18
CA THR A 335 -29.02 49.78 28.64
C THR A 335 -30.03 50.22 29.71
N SER A 336 -30.43 49.36 30.64
CA SER A 336 -31.28 49.76 31.79
C SER A 336 -30.58 50.82 32.66
N MET A 337 -29.29 50.64 32.95
CA MET A 337 -28.49 51.62 33.68
C MET A 337 -28.42 52.98 32.96
N ALA A 338 -28.28 52.97 31.63
CA ALA A 338 -28.27 54.20 30.82
C ALA A 338 -29.60 54.96 30.88
N HIS A 339 -30.72 54.28 31.13
CA HIS A 339 -32.04 54.90 31.34
C HIS A 339 -32.30 55.29 32.82
N GLY A 340 -31.31 55.14 33.70
CA GLY A 340 -31.39 55.54 35.11
C GLY A 340 -31.96 54.47 36.04
N ASP A 341 -32.25 53.25 35.55
CA ASP A 341 -32.64 52.13 36.40
C ASP A 341 -31.39 51.34 36.83
N LEU A 342 -30.93 51.60 38.05
CA LEU A 342 -29.78 50.93 38.67
C LEU A 342 -30.19 49.69 39.51
N THR A 343 -31.46 49.29 39.47
CA THR A 343 -31.94 48.14 40.25
C THR A 343 -31.76 46.80 39.52
N GLN A 344 -31.49 46.84 38.21
CA GLN A 344 -31.22 45.65 37.41
C GLN A 344 -29.74 45.29 37.44
N LEU A 345 -29.42 44.11 37.97
CA LEU A 345 -28.06 43.59 38.10
C LEU A 345 -27.84 42.39 37.15
N PRO A 346 -26.61 42.16 36.67
CA PRO A 346 -26.30 40.96 35.90
C PRO A 346 -26.57 39.70 36.73
N GLY A 347 -27.30 38.75 36.15
CA GLY A 347 -27.58 37.44 36.76
C GLY A 347 -26.32 36.56 36.91
N PRO A 348 -26.47 35.31 37.37
CA PRO A 348 -25.33 34.39 37.52
C PRO A 348 -24.69 34.09 36.16
N MET A 349 -23.37 34.32 36.06
CA MET A 349 -22.59 34.19 34.81
C MET A 349 -21.53 33.08 34.92
N PRO A 350 -21.00 32.59 33.77
CA PRO A 350 -19.94 31.58 33.77
C PRO A 350 -18.66 32.10 34.43
N ASN A 351 -17.89 31.20 35.05
CA ASN A 351 -16.65 31.52 35.76
C ASN A 351 -15.47 31.67 34.77
N ASN A 352 -15.57 32.66 33.89
CA ASN A 352 -14.59 33.00 32.85
C ASN A 352 -14.52 34.52 32.66
N GLU A 353 -13.83 34.99 31.63
CA GLU A 353 -13.62 36.42 31.35
C GLU A 353 -14.93 37.21 31.20
N ILE A 354 -16.02 36.54 30.79
CA ILE A 354 -17.34 37.16 30.69
C ILE A 354 -17.98 37.31 32.07
N GLY A 355 -17.72 36.37 33.00
CA GLY A 355 -18.08 36.49 34.40
C GLY A 355 -17.35 37.62 35.09
N ASP A 356 -16.04 37.76 34.86
CA ASP A 356 -15.25 38.87 35.40
C ASP A 356 -15.76 40.22 34.89
N LEU A 357 -16.13 40.29 33.60
CA LEU A 357 -16.77 41.47 33.03
C LEU A 357 -18.12 41.78 33.68
N ALA A 358 -18.91 40.76 34.00
CA ALA A 358 -20.19 40.93 34.70
C ALA A 358 -20.00 41.47 36.13
N GLU A 359 -18.98 41.00 36.84
CA GLU A 359 -18.64 41.48 38.18
C GLU A 359 -18.16 42.94 38.15
N ALA A 360 -17.33 43.29 37.17
CA ALA A 360 -16.91 44.68 36.96
C ALA A 360 -18.11 45.60 36.68
N PHE A 361 -19.07 45.16 35.86
CA PHE A 361 -20.33 45.88 35.62
C PHE A 361 -21.17 46.04 36.89
N ARG A 362 -21.21 45.02 37.75
CA ARG A 362 -21.91 45.07 39.04
C ARG A 362 -21.30 46.10 39.96
N ALA A 363 -19.98 46.06 40.15
CA ALA A 363 -19.25 47.03 40.98
C ALA A 363 -19.44 48.48 40.47
N MET A 364 -19.49 48.66 39.14
CA MET A 364 -19.78 49.96 38.53
C MET A 364 -21.21 50.44 38.85
N ALA A 365 -22.22 49.57 38.72
CA ALA A 365 -23.61 49.90 39.04
C ALA A 365 -23.79 50.29 40.51
N GLU A 366 -23.17 49.55 41.43
CA GLU A 366 -23.19 49.85 42.87
C GLU A 366 -22.50 51.19 43.18
N SER A 367 -21.35 51.45 42.57
CA SER A 367 -20.62 52.72 42.75
C SER A 367 -21.45 53.92 42.29
N ILE A 368 -22.10 53.82 41.12
CA ILE A 368 -23.01 54.87 40.62
C ILE A 368 -24.21 55.04 41.55
N GLY A 369 -24.82 53.94 42.03
CA GLY A 369 -25.92 53.99 42.98
C GLY A 369 -25.53 54.66 44.31
N GLN A 370 -24.35 54.35 44.84
CA GLN A 370 -23.81 54.98 46.04
C GLN A 370 -23.49 56.47 45.82
N LEU A 371 -23.00 56.86 44.64
CA LEU A 371 -22.75 58.26 44.31
C LEU A 371 -24.05 59.07 44.24
N ILE A 372 -25.10 58.52 43.63
CA ILE A 372 -26.43 59.15 43.59
C ILE A 372 -27.03 59.24 45.00
N GLY A 373 -26.93 58.17 45.80
CA GLY A 373 -27.40 58.17 47.19
C GLY A 373 -26.65 59.18 48.07
N LYS A 374 -25.32 59.24 47.95
CA LYS A 374 -24.50 60.27 48.63
C LYS A 374 -24.85 61.67 48.17
N SER A 375 -25.13 61.87 46.88
CA SER A 375 -25.57 63.18 46.34
C SER A 375 -26.94 63.59 46.90
N GLN A 376 -27.90 62.68 47.02
CA GLN A 376 -29.19 62.96 47.66
C GLN A 376 -29.04 63.28 49.15
N ILE A 377 -28.22 62.51 49.88
CA ILE A 377 -27.89 62.80 51.28
C ILE A 377 -27.17 64.14 51.41
N LEU A 378 -26.25 64.49 50.49
CA LEU A 378 -25.58 65.80 50.44
C LEU A 378 -26.54 66.93 50.14
N ILE A 379 -27.53 66.74 49.26
CA ILE A 379 -28.57 67.76 48.97
C ILE A 379 -29.46 67.97 50.19
N GLN A 380 -29.80 66.89 50.90
CA GLN A 380 -30.61 66.93 52.11
C GLN A 380 -29.83 67.54 53.28
N SER A 381 -28.56 67.15 53.45
CA SER A 381 -27.66 67.71 54.47
C SER A 381 -27.24 69.14 54.13
N LEU A 382 -27.16 69.54 52.86
CA LEU A 382 -26.91 70.93 52.44
C LEU A 382 -28.11 71.82 52.79
N GLY A 383 -29.33 71.30 52.66
CA GLY A 383 -30.54 71.94 53.17
C GLY A 383 -30.53 72.13 54.69
N GLU A 384 -29.99 71.15 55.44
CA GLU A 384 -29.86 71.23 56.90
C GLU A 384 -28.63 72.03 57.39
N THR A 385 -27.53 72.08 56.61
CA THR A 385 -26.28 72.77 56.97
C THR A 385 -26.22 74.23 56.52
N LEU A 386 -27.04 74.68 55.56
CA LEU A 386 -27.13 76.09 55.19
C LEU A 386 -27.56 77.01 56.36
N HIS A 387 -28.16 76.46 57.43
CA HIS A 387 -28.51 77.21 58.65
C HIS A 387 -27.32 77.39 59.62
N PRO A 388 -26.52 76.34 59.97
CA PRO A 388 -25.34 76.47 60.84
C PRO A 388 -23.99 76.81 60.14
N LEU A 389 -23.87 76.73 58.82
CA LEU A 389 -22.62 77.03 58.08
C LEU A 389 -22.24 78.52 58.12
N ALA A 390 -23.22 79.42 58.23
CA ALA A 390 -22.98 80.84 58.49
C ALA A 390 -22.31 81.10 59.86
N PHE A 391 -22.43 80.15 60.79
CA PHE A 391 -21.93 80.26 62.17
C PHE A 391 -20.55 79.59 62.36
N ASN A 392 -20.19 78.59 61.56
CA ASN A 392 -18.97 77.79 61.75
C ASN A 392 -17.75 78.22 60.92
N PHE A 393 -17.88 79.23 60.04
CA PHE A 393 -16.76 79.83 59.30
C PHE A 393 -15.68 80.46 60.21
N THR A 394 -15.99 80.69 61.48
CA THR A 394 -15.08 81.26 62.50
C THR A 394 -14.25 80.22 63.26
N LYS A 395 -14.43 78.91 63.03
CA LYS A 395 -13.79 77.85 63.84
C LYS A 395 -13.04 76.78 63.03
N GLN A 396 -12.52 77.15 61.87
CA GLN A 396 -11.70 76.28 61.02
C GLN A 396 -10.25 76.78 60.97
N LEU A 397 -9.62 76.87 62.13
CA LEU A 397 -8.18 77.11 62.27
C LEU A 397 -7.50 76.17 63.29
N GLU A 398 -8.11 75.02 63.62
CA GLU A 398 -7.47 74.02 64.49
C GLU A 398 -7.67 72.60 63.94
N LEU A 399 -6.66 72.14 63.21
CA LEU A 399 -6.44 70.80 62.66
C LEU A 399 -5.75 69.91 63.71
N GLY A 400 -6.27 68.70 63.97
CA GLY A 400 -5.62 67.73 64.87
C GLY A 400 -5.92 66.25 64.62
N ASP A 401 -7.18 65.87 64.33
CA ASP A 401 -7.57 64.45 64.39
C ASP A 401 -7.57 63.69 63.04
N GLN A 402 -7.64 64.39 61.89
CA GLN A 402 -7.64 63.72 60.57
C GLN A 402 -6.27 63.12 60.17
N LEU A 403 -5.19 63.54 60.84
CA LEU A 403 -3.82 63.17 60.49
C LEU A 403 -3.40 61.78 61.02
N HIS A 404 -4.05 61.28 62.07
CA HIS A 404 -3.76 59.95 62.65
C HIS A 404 -4.48 58.79 61.94
N ALA A 405 -5.65 59.04 61.35
CA ALA A 405 -6.40 58.03 60.59
C ALA A 405 -5.72 57.71 59.25
N SER A 406 -5.19 58.72 58.55
CA SER A 406 -4.41 58.54 57.32
C SER A 406 -3.10 57.78 57.58
N ALA A 407 -2.42 58.05 58.69
CA ALA A 407 -1.20 57.35 59.08
C ALA A 407 -1.41 55.83 59.35
N ARG A 408 -2.59 55.42 59.84
CA ARG A 408 -2.92 53.98 60.00
C ARG A 408 -3.15 53.29 58.66
N LEU A 409 -3.86 53.94 57.73
CA LEU A 409 -4.09 53.42 56.38
C LEU A 409 -2.78 53.29 55.60
N ILE A 410 -1.90 54.29 55.69
CA ILE A 410 -0.57 54.25 55.03
C ILE A 410 0.26 53.09 55.57
N ARG A 411 0.22 52.82 56.89
CA ARG A 411 0.94 51.68 57.49
C ARG A 411 0.41 50.33 57.02
N ASP A 412 -0.91 50.16 56.93
CA ASP A 412 -1.55 48.91 56.49
C ASP A 412 -1.29 48.65 54.99
N ILE A 413 -1.33 49.70 54.16
CA ILE A 413 -0.92 49.65 52.75
C ILE A 413 0.57 49.27 52.63
N ALA A 414 1.45 49.89 53.42
CA ALA A 414 2.88 49.58 53.39
C ALA A 414 3.18 48.13 53.81
N GLN A 415 2.46 47.59 54.80
CA GLN A 415 2.60 46.19 55.21
C GLN A 415 2.11 45.21 54.11
N LYS A 416 0.96 45.48 53.49
CA LYS A 416 0.44 44.68 52.37
C LYS A 416 1.35 44.75 51.14
N LEU A 417 1.91 45.93 50.84
CA LEU A 417 2.87 46.13 49.76
C LEU A 417 4.17 45.34 50.02
N ASN A 418 4.68 45.35 51.25
CA ASN A 418 5.88 44.58 51.60
C ASN A 418 5.64 43.06 51.54
N ALA A 419 4.47 42.58 51.97
CA ALA A 419 4.08 41.17 51.81
C ALA A 419 3.92 40.76 50.33
N SER A 420 3.36 41.65 49.51
CA SER A 420 3.27 41.46 48.06
C SER A 420 4.67 41.41 47.41
N HIS A 421 5.59 42.29 47.84
CA HIS A 421 6.98 42.27 47.38
C HIS A 421 7.69 40.96 47.74
N GLN A 422 7.55 40.47 48.97
CA GLN A 422 8.13 39.18 49.38
C GLN A 422 7.57 38.01 48.54
N THR A 423 6.27 38.05 48.24
CA THR A 423 5.61 37.04 47.38
C THR A 423 6.15 37.12 45.94
N LEU A 424 6.31 38.32 45.38
CA LEU A 424 6.93 38.52 44.06
C LEU A 424 8.38 38.01 44.03
N THR A 425 9.18 38.27 45.06
CA THR A 425 10.57 37.77 45.15
C THR A 425 10.61 36.23 45.19
N LEU A 426 9.69 35.58 45.91
CA LEU A 426 9.58 34.11 45.94
C LEU A 426 9.16 33.54 44.58
N LEU A 427 8.18 34.17 43.91
CA LEU A 427 7.74 33.76 42.57
C LEU A 427 8.86 33.91 41.54
N LEU A 428 9.63 35.01 41.59
CA LEU A 428 10.79 35.24 40.72
C LEU A 428 11.86 34.18 40.93
N GLY A 429 12.19 33.83 42.18
CA GLY A 429 13.13 32.75 42.48
C GLY A 429 12.66 31.38 41.97
N LYS A 430 11.35 31.10 42.06
CA LYS A 430 10.76 29.86 41.50
C LYS A 430 10.82 29.84 39.97
N ILE A 431 10.49 30.94 39.30
CA ILE A 431 10.59 31.09 37.84
C ILE A 431 12.04 30.89 37.39
N GLN A 432 13.01 31.49 38.09
CA GLN A 432 14.44 31.31 37.79
C GLN A 432 14.87 29.85 37.91
N GLY A 433 14.46 29.16 38.98
CA GLY A 433 14.73 27.74 39.17
C GLY A 433 14.13 26.86 38.06
N THR A 434 12.86 27.07 37.73
CA THR A 434 12.18 26.33 36.65
C THR A 434 12.76 26.62 35.28
N THR A 435 13.24 27.84 35.04
CA THR A 435 13.90 28.23 33.78
C THR A 435 15.27 27.55 33.63
N GLN A 436 16.04 27.48 34.71
CA GLN A 436 17.33 26.78 34.73
C GLN A 436 17.16 25.27 34.51
N GLU A 437 16.14 24.67 35.12
CA GLU A 437 15.79 23.26 34.91
C GLU A 437 15.38 23.01 33.44
N SER A 438 14.53 23.87 32.88
CA SER A 438 14.09 23.80 31.47
C SER A 438 15.25 23.93 30.48
N LEU A 439 16.22 24.81 30.76
CA LEU A 439 17.45 24.95 29.97
C LEU A 439 18.30 23.67 30.05
N SER A 440 18.43 23.07 31.24
CA SER A 440 19.17 21.82 31.42
C SER A 440 18.52 20.63 30.70
N ILE A 441 17.19 20.59 30.66
CA ILE A 441 16.42 19.57 29.93
C ILE A 441 16.58 19.80 28.42
N GLY A 442 16.44 21.04 27.94
CA GLY A 442 16.59 21.40 26.53
C GLY A 442 17.98 21.05 25.97
N THR A 443 19.05 21.40 26.70
CA THR A 443 20.43 21.08 26.32
C THR A 443 20.69 19.56 26.29
N LYS A 444 20.18 18.80 27.27
CA LYS A 444 20.24 17.33 27.24
C LYS A 444 19.49 16.74 26.06
N ALA A 445 18.29 17.26 25.75
CA ALA A 445 17.48 16.81 24.63
C ALA A 445 18.17 17.08 23.28
N LEU A 446 18.79 18.25 23.12
CA LEU A 446 19.57 18.58 21.94
C LEU A 446 20.79 17.65 21.79
N GLN A 447 21.54 17.43 22.87
CA GLN A 447 22.68 16.52 22.85
C GLN A 447 22.27 15.08 22.49
N GLN A 448 21.15 14.60 23.04
CA GLN A 448 20.58 13.29 22.68
C GLN A 448 20.15 13.25 21.20
N SER A 449 19.51 14.31 20.70
CA SER A 449 19.10 14.38 19.28
C SER A 449 20.30 14.38 18.33
N GLN A 450 21.38 15.09 18.67
CA GLN A 450 22.63 15.07 17.91
C GLN A 450 23.30 13.69 17.94
N GLN A 451 23.31 13.02 19.10
CA GLN A 451 23.84 11.67 19.23
C GLN A 451 23.04 10.66 18.40
N LEU A 452 21.70 10.76 18.41
CA LEU A 452 20.82 9.93 17.58
C LEU A 452 21.07 10.18 16.10
N ALA A 453 21.23 11.43 15.66
CA ALA A 453 21.56 11.75 14.27
C ALA A 453 22.93 11.17 13.85
N GLN A 454 23.92 11.15 14.74
CA GLN A 454 25.20 10.48 14.46
C GLN A 454 25.07 8.96 14.36
N GLN A 455 24.29 8.34 15.25
CA GLN A 455 24.01 6.90 15.20
C GLN A 455 23.26 6.53 13.91
N HIS A 456 22.33 7.37 13.49
CA HIS A 456 21.60 7.23 12.23
C HIS A 456 22.54 7.20 11.02
N ASN A 457 23.41 8.20 10.89
CA ASN A 457 24.39 8.26 9.81
C ASN A 457 25.33 7.04 9.79
N GLN A 458 25.72 6.52 10.96
CA GLN A 458 26.52 5.30 11.04
C GLN A 458 25.72 4.05 10.61
N ALA A 459 24.44 3.97 10.96
CA ALA A 459 23.57 2.88 10.54
C ALA A 459 23.33 2.89 9.02
N GLU A 460 23.15 4.08 8.43
CA GLU A 460 23.02 4.27 6.98
C GLU A 460 24.29 3.79 6.24
N GLN A 461 25.48 4.20 6.71
CA GLN A 461 26.75 3.74 6.15
C GLN A 461 26.93 2.22 6.25
N ARG A 462 26.54 1.60 7.36
CA ARG A 462 26.59 0.14 7.55
C ARG A 462 25.64 -0.57 6.60
N THR A 463 24.46 -0.01 6.38
CA THR A 463 23.46 -0.55 5.45
C THR A 463 23.94 -0.48 4.01
N ALA A 464 24.56 0.64 3.61
CA ALA A 464 25.20 0.77 2.30
C ALA A 464 26.38 -0.22 2.12
N ALA A 465 27.16 -0.47 3.17
CA ALA A 465 28.21 -1.50 3.13
C ALA A 465 27.64 -2.92 3.03
N CYS A 466 26.51 -3.19 3.70
CA CYS A 466 25.78 -4.45 3.58
C CYS A 466 25.32 -4.68 2.14
N GLN A 467 24.84 -3.64 1.44
CA GLN A 467 24.46 -3.72 0.03
C GLN A 467 25.58 -4.23 -0.86
N LYS A 468 26.76 -3.62 -0.73
CA LYS A 468 27.95 -4.03 -1.50
C LYS A 468 28.33 -5.48 -1.22
N THR A 469 28.10 -5.93 0.01
CA THR A 469 28.37 -7.33 0.41
C THR A 469 27.36 -8.28 -0.23
N LEU A 470 26.07 -7.95 -0.23
CA LEU A 470 25.03 -8.73 -0.91
C LEU A 470 25.24 -8.79 -2.42
N GLU A 471 25.64 -7.68 -3.05
CA GLU A 471 26.01 -7.65 -4.47
C GLU A 471 27.21 -8.57 -4.76
N SER A 472 28.21 -8.59 -3.88
CA SER A 472 29.34 -9.52 -3.99
C SER A 472 28.91 -10.98 -3.81
N ILE A 473 27.95 -11.27 -2.92
CA ILE A 473 27.43 -12.64 -2.72
C ILE A 473 26.65 -13.08 -3.97
N LEU A 474 25.84 -12.20 -4.58
CA LEU A 474 25.16 -12.50 -5.84
C LEU A 474 26.14 -12.81 -6.97
N ALA A 475 27.22 -12.03 -7.10
CA ALA A 475 28.25 -12.29 -8.09
C ALA A 475 28.94 -13.65 -7.85
N GLN A 476 29.21 -14.01 -6.59
CA GLN A 476 29.75 -15.33 -6.24
C GLN A 476 28.77 -16.48 -6.50
N SER A 477 27.47 -16.28 -6.30
CA SER A 477 26.42 -17.26 -6.63
C SER A 477 26.41 -17.57 -8.12
N GLN A 478 26.57 -16.54 -8.98
CA GLN A 478 26.67 -16.72 -10.42
C GLN A 478 27.91 -17.52 -10.82
N GLU A 479 29.04 -17.28 -10.16
CA GLU A 479 30.27 -18.05 -10.39
C GLU A 479 30.12 -19.51 -9.90
N LEU A 480 29.44 -19.75 -8.77
CA LEU A 480 29.10 -21.09 -8.31
C LEU A 480 28.25 -21.85 -9.34
N LYS A 481 27.26 -21.18 -9.93
CA LYS A 481 26.44 -21.76 -11.01
C LYS A 481 27.25 -22.11 -12.26
N ARG A 482 28.27 -21.31 -12.58
CA ARG A 482 29.21 -21.60 -13.66
C ARG A 482 30.03 -22.86 -13.36
N LEU A 483 30.51 -23.00 -12.12
CA LEU A 483 31.25 -24.18 -11.66
C LEU A 483 30.39 -25.45 -11.64
N GLU A 484 29.14 -25.34 -11.19
CA GLU A 484 28.14 -26.41 -11.24
C GLU A 484 27.98 -26.94 -12.68
N SER A 485 27.79 -26.02 -13.64
CA SER A 485 27.65 -26.36 -15.06
C SER A 485 28.89 -27.08 -15.61
N GLN A 486 30.10 -26.63 -15.23
CA GLN A 486 31.34 -27.29 -15.61
C GLN A 486 31.48 -28.69 -15.01
N GLN A 487 31.09 -28.87 -13.75
CA GLN A 487 31.12 -30.18 -13.08
C GLN A 487 30.14 -31.17 -13.72
N LEU A 488 28.96 -30.69 -14.14
CA LEU A 488 27.98 -31.49 -14.87
C LEU A 488 28.54 -31.97 -16.22
N GLU A 489 29.19 -31.05 -16.96
CA GLU A 489 29.84 -31.35 -18.24
C GLU A 489 30.99 -32.37 -18.08
N TRP A 490 31.87 -32.18 -17.10
CA TRP A 490 32.95 -33.14 -16.83
C TRP A 490 32.42 -34.51 -16.40
N SER A 491 31.35 -34.53 -15.60
CA SER A 491 30.69 -35.77 -15.21
C SER A 491 30.07 -36.49 -16.40
N HIS A 492 29.53 -35.74 -17.37
CA HIS A 492 29.00 -36.31 -18.61
C HIS A 492 30.13 -36.86 -19.49
N GLN A 493 31.21 -36.11 -19.68
CA GLN A 493 32.39 -36.56 -20.43
C GLN A 493 33.05 -37.79 -19.82
N ALA A 494 33.25 -37.80 -18.50
CA ALA A 494 33.79 -38.96 -17.80
C ALA A 494 32.90 -40.19 -17.98
N ARG A 495 31.57 -40.02 -17.98
CA ARG A 495 30.63 -41.12 -18.23
C ARG A 495 30.75 -41.69 -19.64
N LEU A 496 30.92 -40.83 -20.65
CA LEU A 496 31.14 -41.26 -22.04
C LEU A 496 32.48 -41.99 -22.21
N ILE A 497 33.55 -41.48 -21.59
CA ILE A 497 34.87 -42.13 -21.59
C ILE A 497 34.79 -43.50 -20.92
N ALA A 498 34.15 -43.56 -19.75
CA ALA A 498 33.93 -44.80 -19.02
C ALA A 498 33.14 -45.83 -19.84
N LEU A 499 32.07 -45.38 -20.51
CA LEU A 499 31.24 -46.24 -21.36
C LEU A 499 32.05 -46.81 -22.52
N ASN A 500 32.79 -45.96 -23.24
CA ASN A 500 33.64 -46.40 -24.36
C ASN A 500 34.73 -47.36 -23.89
N ALA A 501 35.39 -47.07 -22.77
CA ALA A 501 36.40 -47.95 -22.18
C ALA A 501 35.82 -49.28 -21.70
N GLY A 502 34.59 -49.29 -21.19
CA GLY A 502 33.87 -50.50 -20.79
C GLY A 502 33.50 -51.40 -21.98
N ILE A 503 33.07 -50.80 -23.10
CA ILE A 503 32.83 -51.51 -24.36
C ILE A 503 34.13 -52.12 -24.88
N GLU A 504 35.21 -51.35 -24.93
CA GLU A 504 36.53 -51.80 -25.40
C GLU A 504 37.09 -52.93 -24.52
N ALA A 505 36.86 -52.86 -23.19
CA ALA A 505 37.28 -53.89 -22.26
C ALA A 505 36.49 -55.20 -22.43
N GLN A 506 35.22 -55.15 -22.86
CA GLN A 506 34.41 -56.32 -23.19
C GLN A 506 34.74 -56.92 -24.57
N SER A 507 35.22 -56.11 -25.52
CA SER A 507 35.53 -56.56 -26.88
C SER A 507 36.93 -57.15 -27.05
N ALA A 508 37.88 -56.90 -26.13
CA ALA A 508 39.25 -57.41 -26.24
C ALA A 508 39.37 -58.91 -25.90
N THR A 509 40.00 -59.69 -26.79
CA THR A 509 40.15 -61.16 -26.69
C THR A 509 41.23 -61.63 -25.71
N VAL A 510 42.18 -60.77 -25.29
CA VAL A 510 43.23 -61.08 -24.30
C VAL A 510 43.55 -59.83 -23.46
N GLY A 511 43.20 -59.83 -22.16
CA GLY A 511 43.93 -59.04 -21.14
C GLY A 511 43.42 -57.67 -20.68
N SER A 512 42.12 -57.39 -20.60
CA SER A 512 41.59 -56.09 -20.09
C SER A 512 40.73 -56.08 -18.79
N PRO A 513 40.79 -57.05 -17.83
CA PRO A 513 40.02 -56.96 -16.59
C PRO A 513 40.31 -55.68 -15.76
N GLN A 514 41.55 -55.19 -15.84
CA GLN A 514 41.96 -53.94 -15.18
C GLN A 514 41.31 -52.72 -15.84
N LEU A 515 41.11 -52.75 -17.16
CA LEU A 515 40.49 -51.67 -17.95
C LEU A 515 38.98 -51.60 -17.71
N ALA A 516 38.31 -52.75 -17.58
CA ALA A 516 36.91 -52.83 -17.15
C ALA A 516 36.71 -52.28 -15.73
N LYS A 517 37.62 -52.59 -14.79
CA LYS A 517 37.59 -52.02 -13.43
C LYS A 517 37.74 -50.50 -13.46
N VAL A 518 38.71 -49.99 -14.21
CA VAL A 518 38.92 -48.54 -14.37
C VAL A 518 37.69 -47.87 -14.97
N ALA A 519 37.07 -48.46 -15.99
CA ALA A 519 35.83 -47.95 -16.58
C ALA A 519 34.67 -47.90 -15.56
N GLU A 520 34.48 -48.95 -14.77
CA GLU A 520 33.43 -49.00 -13.74
C GLU A 520 33.67 -47.95 -12.63
N GLU A 521 34.93 -47.75 -12.24
CA GLU A 521 35.34 -46.79 -11.22
C GLU A 521 35.19 -45.34 -11.72
N LEU A 522 35.55 -45.08 -12.98
CA LEU A 522 35.36 -43.79 -13.66
C LEU A 522 33.87 -43.48 -13.85
N GLN A 523 33.05 -44.49 -14.12
CA GLN A 523 31.59 -44.35 -14.20
C GLN A 523 30.95 -44.02 -12.85
N ARG A 524 31.43 -44.64 -11.76
CA ARG A 524 31.03 -44.23 -10.40
C ARG A 524 31.47 -42.80 -10.11
N TRP A 525 32.69 -42.43 -10.47
CA TRP A 525 33.17 -41.04 -10.32
C TRP A 525 32.29 -40.04 -11.07
N ALA A 526 31.93 -40.35 -12.32
CA ALA A 526 31.01 -39.56 -13.12
C ALA A 526 29.58 -39.48 -12.54
N GLN A 527 29.11 -40.54 -11.87
CA GLN A 527 27.81 -40.53 -11.17
C GLN A 527 27.86 -39.68 -9.90
N THR A 528 28.91 -39.83 -9.10
CA THR A 528 29.15 -39.04 -7.89
C THR A 528 29.32 -37.55 -8.24
N GLY A 529 30.06 -37.22 -9.30
CA GLY A 529 30.24 -35.84 -9.76
C GLY A 529 28.93 -35.20 -10.21
N GLN A 530 28.04 -35.96 -10.86
CA GLN A 530 26.72 -35.46 -11.28
C GLN A 530 25.78 -35.25 -10.08
N ALA A 531 25.82 -36.17 -9.09
CA ALA A 531 25.07 -36.00 -7.85
C ALA A 531 25.54 -34.77 -7.06
N GLN A 532 26.86 -34.56 -6.96
CA GLN A 532 27.42 -33.37 -6.33
C GLN A 532 27.06 -32.07 -7.06
N ALA A 533 26.98 -32.07 -8.39
CA ALA A 533 26.53 -30.91 -9.15
C ALA A 533 25.05 -30.56 -8.83
N LEU A 534 24.18 -31.57 -8.69
CA LEU A 534 22.79 -31.36 -8.29
C LEU A 534 22.68 -30.78 -6.86
N ASP A 535 23.47 -31.27 -5.91
CA ASP A 535 23.53 -30.74 -4.55
C ASP A 535 24.04 -29.29 -4.54
N LEU A 536 25.08 -28.98 -5.34
CA LEU A 536 25.59 -27.62 -5.55
C LEU A 536 24.52 -26.68 -6.09
N GLY A 537 23.72 -27.13 -7.05
CA GLY A 537 22.61 -26.34 -7.62
C GLY A 537 21.52 -26.03 -6.58
N GLN A 538 21.22 -26.95 -5.67
CA GLN A 538 20.29 -26.68 -4.56
C GLN A 538 20.83 -25.63 -3.59
N VAL A 539 22.12 -25.72 -3.23
CA VAL A 539 22.79 -24.74 -2.37
C VAL A 539 22.86 -23.36 -3.03
N GLU A 540 23.19 -23.30 -4.33
CA GLU A 540 23.19 -22.05 -5.13
C GLU A 540 21.80 -21.42 -5.13
N HIS A 541 20.76 -22.20 -5.41
CA HIS A 541 19.39 -21.72 -5.43
C HIS A 541 18.96 -21.15 -4.08
N GLN A 542 19.26 -21.86 -2.99
CA GLN A 542 18.92 -21.43 -1.64
C GLN A 542 19.68 -20.15 -1.24
N LEU A 543 20.98 -20.08 -1.57
CA LEU A 543 21.81 -18.88 -1.35
C LEU A 543 21.24 -17.67 -2.11
N ARG A 544 20.84 -17.85 -3.37
CA ARG A 544 20.27 -16.80 -4.21
C ARG A 544 18.94 -16.28 -3.65
N MET A 545 18.05 -17.18 -3.23
CA MET A 545 16.77 -16.82 -2.62
C MET A 545 16.96 -16.04 -1.32
N GLN A 546 17.86 -16.50 -0.45
CA GLN A 546 18.20 -15.79 0.80
C GLN A 546 18.80 -14.42 0.53
N THR A 547 19.68 -14.31 -0.48
CA THR A 547 20.33 -13.04 -0.85
C THR A 547 19.32 -12.03 -1.41
N HIS A 548 18.37 -12.47 -2.25
CA HIS A 548 17.29 -11.61 -2.72
C HIS A 548 16.36 -11.13 -1.60
N ALA A 549 15.96 -12.03 -0.69
CA ALA A 549 15.16 -11.64 0.48
C ALA A 549 15.90 -10.63 1.37
N ALA A 550 17.21 -10.82 1.57
CA ALA A 550 18.06 -9.89 2.31
C ALA A 550 18.16 -8.51 1.60
N GLN A 551 18.30 -8.48 0.27
CA GLN A 551 18.29 -7.24 -0.50
C GLN A 551 16.97 -6.48 -0.37
N GLN A 552 15.84 -7.19 -0.44
CA GLN A 552 14.52 -6.59 -0.34
C GLN A 552 14.30 -5.97 1.05
N THR A 553 14.67 -6.70 2.10
CA THR A 553 14.65 -6.19 3.49
C THR A 553 15.56 -4.97 3.65
N GLN A 554 16.74 -4.98 3.00
CA GLN A 554 17.68 -3.87 3.06
C GLN A 554 17.17 -2.61 2.32
N GLN A 555 16.43 -2.80 1.22
CA GLN A 555 15.78 -1.71 0.47
C GLN A 555 14.73 -1.02 1.35
N GLU A 556 13.88 -1.79 2.02
CA GLU A 556 12.87 -1.29 2.96
C GLU A 556 13.49 -0.52 4.14
N LEU A 557 14.61 -1.03 4.67
CA LEU A 557 15.42 -0.34 5.70
C LEU A 557 15.95 1.00 5.21
N MET A 558 16.41 1.09 3.94
CA MET A 558 16.92 2.34 3.37
C MET A 558 15.82 3.39 3.22
N ASP A 559 14.63 2.99 2.75
CA ASP A 559 13.48 3.90 2.64
C ASP A 559 13.06 4.43 4.02
N HIS A 560 13.11 3.58 5.06
CA HIS A 560 12.89 3.98 6.44
C HIS A 560 13.93 4.98 6.95
N PHE A 561 15.22 4.77 6.65
CA PHE A 561 16.28 5.69 7.09
C PHE A 561 16.19 7.07 6.45
N VAL A 562 15.77 7.17 5.19
CA VAL A 562 15.55 8.46 4.52
C VAL A 562 14.43 9.25 5.21
N LEU A 563 13.35 8.57 5.60
CA LEU A 563 12.23 9.20 6.31
C LEU A 563 12.63 9.67 7.72
N GLU A 564 13.30 8.81 8.49
CA GLU A 564 13.79 9.16 9.84
C GLU A 564 14.84 10.26 9.82
N GLY A 565 15.74 10.27 8.82
CA GLY A 565 16.74 11.32 8.67
C GLY A 565 16.14 12.72 8.50
N ASN A 566 15.08 12.82 7.70
CA ASN A 566 14.34 14.08 7.52
C ASN A 566 13.65 14.54 8.82
N LEU A 567 13.04 13.60 9.56
CA LEU A 567 12.42 13.87 10.87
C LEU A 567 13.44 14.37 11.89
N PHE A 568 14.62 13.75 11.98
CA PHE A 568 15.69 14.21 12.88
C PHE A 568 16.17 15.62 12.53
N HIS A 569 16.32 15.91 11.24
CA HIS A 569 16.75 17.24 10.79
C HIS A 569 15.74 18.32 11.18
N GLU A 570 14.45 18.06 10.98
CA GLU A 570 13.37 18.97 11.36
C GLU A 570 13.29 19.16 12.89
N HIS A 571 13.50 18.09 13.67
CA HIS A 571 13.49 18.16 15.13
C HIS A 571 14.64 19.00 15.69
N ILE A 572 15.84 18.85 15.12
CA ILE A 572 17.02 19.65 15.51
C ILE A 572 16.80 21.13 15.16
N GLN A 573 16.29 21.43 13.95
CA GLN A 573 15.98 22.81 13.54
C GLN A 573 14.90 23.47 14.41
N ALA A 574 13.90 22.71 14.88
CA ALA A 574 12.86 23.22 15.75
C ALA A 574 13.37 23.51 17.18
N MET A 575 14.38 22.78 17.66
CA MET A 575 14.93 22.95 19.01
C MET A 575 15.92 24.12 19.13
N GLU A 576 16.68 24.41 18.08
CA GLU A 576 17.71 25.46 18.09
C GLU A 576 17.20 26.86 18.50
N PRO A 577 16.08 27.39 17.96
CA PRO A 577 15.54 28.68 18.40
C PRO A 577 14.99 28.65 19.84
N ILE A 578 14.49 27.50 20.31
CA ILE A 578 13.98 27.34 21.68
C ILE A 578 15.14 27.43 22.69
N GLU A 579 16.27 26.80 22.38
CA GLU A 579 17.48 26.89 23.23
C GLU A 579 18.00 28.34 23.30
N VAL A 580 18.07 29.04 22.17
CA VAL A 580 18.51 30.44 22.10
C VAL A 580 17.60 31.34 22.93
N GLN A 581 16.28 31.18 22.84
CA GLN A 581 15.32 31.95 23.64
C GLN A 581 15.44 31.66 25.14
N LEU A 582 15.58 30.39 25.52
CA LEU A 582 15.77 29.98 26.92
C LEU A 582 17.10 30.51 27.51
N LYS A 583 18.14 30.62 26.70
CA LYS A 583 19.46 31.11 27.13
C LYS A 583 19.49 32.63 27.34
N ASN A 584 18.65 33.38 26.62
CA ASN A 584 18.55 34.84 26.72
C ASN A 584 17.55 35.33 27.80
N LEU A 585 16.66 34.44 28.26
CA LEU A 585 15.66 34.72 29.28
C LEU A 585 16.22 35.27 30.62
N PRO A 586 17.33 34.76 31.17
CA PRO A 586 17.93 35.30 32.39
C PRO A 586 18.39 36.76 32.26
N GLU A 587 18.88 37.15 31.07
CA GLU A 587 19.38 38.49 30.78
C GLU A 587 18.23 39.51 30.69
N LEU A 588 17.11 39.11 30.07
CA LEU A 588 15.86 39.89 30.04
C LEU A 588 15.23 40.04 31.43
N MET A 589 15.27 39.00 32.26
CA MET A 589 14.77 39.07 33.64
C MET A 589 15.64 39.98 34.52
N GLY A 590 16.96 40.01 34.31
CA GLY A 590 17.87 40.91 35.02
C GLY A 590 17.67 42.39 34.70
N GLN A 591 17.10 42.73 33.53
CA GLN A 591 16.74 44.11 33.16
C GLN A 591 15.39 44.56 33.70
N ALA A 592 14.55 43.62 34.16
CA ALA A 592 13.21 43.89 34.69
C ALA A 592 13.17 44.03 36.23
N MET A 593 14.25 43.64 36.93
CA MET A 593 14.50 43.93 38.34
C MET A 593 15.18 45.29 38.49
#